data_AF-A0A914N0Q9-F1
#
_entry.id   AF-A0A914N0Q9-F1
#
_cell.length_a   1.000
_cell.length_b   1.000
_cell.length_c   1.000
_cell.angle_alpha   90.00
_cell.angle_beta   90.00
_cell.angle_gamma   90.00
#
_symmetry.space_group_name_H-M   'P 1'
#
loop_
_entity.id
_entity.type
_entity.pdbx_description
1 polymer ?
#
loop_
_entity_poly.entity_id
_entity_poly.type
_entity_poly.pdbx_seq_one_letter_code
_entity_poly.pdbx_strand_id
1 'polypeptide(L)'
;MVYAADSTIPVEQAIVTAAKQLQNLEDEAMNIAKDISNRIELSIHLSKLRQMALEVVEAIERQQMRLRQFFHIPGNEQETDLETKYFNEFRIEIEMFEEKISRFYNEKEHFTSLPLLALESHAETRVRAENLLTDVKAKWQSLVGLIDIRYKLLTAANSYYKYTKLLLPTSQSIEKDLSVDRDGDFCKSGSWISLEHCYESTQERLEKHSSHKERFLEASVYAQRTADQFMNFMRRIQAPREHVESRLYEVQKYKDTIRERQQIILRLWTECNTKIDKCKNCTKIKLMAKNVVDWSDRELASCALILDNVEKSQKLDLLSRRKKLEELLEHCLTLRDLVKVERYEVRKMLGEAKKFLELFPSDFHSVEVEKYSLLAKTKLQNIWTMLTKSEQTVRNELNGLLDGQISTIIEPVKTEQLCLDRYSDSAIEDKLMGNGGGGGKDDELKKKIVEPMKELLKSEADYIEDMRRCIDIYLFAYKTAGSMCPLAIRGKEREIFGNIEELYQFHSKIFLSELYSYEQNPEDVGYCFIAWMEKLKELYADYCLNKEENNYLICLPEAFSMFS
;
A
#
# COMPACT_ATOMS: atom_id res chain seq x y z
N MET A 1 -4.08 98.90 -31.90
CA MET A 1 -3.28 99.95 -31.23
C MET A 1 -1.87 99.83 -31.78
N VAL A 2 -1.50 100.73 -32.70
CA VAL A 2 -0.50 101.80 -32.48
C VAL A 2 0.89 101.22 -32.20
N TYR A 3 1.79 101.46 -33.16
CA TYR A 3 3.22 101.18 -33.15
C TYR A 3 3.91 101.59 -31.83
N ALA A 4 4.74 100.68 -31.31
CA ALA A 4 5.97 101.03 -30.62
C ALA A 4 7.05 100.07 -31.13
N ALA A 5 7.53 100.33 -32.35
CA ALA A 5 8.78 99.77 -32.85
C ALA A 5 9.88 100.56 -32.17
N ASP A 6 10.41 100.02 -31.07
CA ASP A 6 11.52 100.59 -30.35
C ASP A 6 12.76 99.72 -30.55
N SER A 7 13.86 100.38 -30.90
CA SER A 7 15.24 99.89 -31.05
C SER A 7 15.53 98.88 -32.17
N THR A 8 16.35 99.34 -33.10
CA THR A 8 17.11 98.60 -34.10
C THR A 8 17.83 97.39 -33.49
N ILE A 9 17.30 96.18 -33.68
CA ILE A 9 18.14 94.98 -33.68
C ILE A 9 19.12 95.19 -34.85
N PRO A 10 20.45 95.21 -34.62
CA PRO A 10 21.41 95.28 -35.71
C PRO A 10 21.07 94.17 -36.72
N VAL A 11 21.05 94.49 -38.02
CA VAL A 11 20.75 93.51 -39.08
C VAL A 11 21.55 92.21 -38.89
N GLU A 12 22.78 92.35 -38.37
CA GLU A 12 23.67 91.27 -37.94
C GLU A 12 23.07 90.32 -36.87
N GLN A 13 22.42 90.84 -35.82
CA GLN A 13 21.75 90.01 -34.79
C GLN A 13 20.50 89.30 -35.33
N ALA A 14 19.76 89.92 -36.24
CA ALA A 14 18.61 89.30 -36.89
C ALA A 14 19.04 88.14 -37.79
N ILE A 15 20.14 88.30 -38.55
CA ILE A 15 20.73 87.25 -39.39
C ILE A 15 21.22 86.08 -38.53
N VAL A 16 21.93 86.34 -37.42
CA VAL A 16 22.40 85.29 -36.50
C VAL A 16 21.24 84.51 -35.88
N THR A 17 20.14 85.20 -35.52
CA THR A 17 18.95 84.56 -34.96
C THR A 17 18.24 83.69 -36.00
N ALA A 18 18.07 84.19 -37.22
CA ALA A 18 17.49 83.43 -38.33
C ALA A 18 18.36 82.22 -38.72
N ALA A 19 19.69 82.36 -38.72
CA ALA A 19 20.63 81.25 -38.97
C ALA A 19 20.53 80.16 -37.89
N LYS A 20 20.43 80.53 -36.61
CA LYS A 20 20.17 79.55 -35.52
C LYS A 20 18.82 78.87 -35.65
N GLN A 21 17.77 79.59 -36.06
CA GLN A 21 16.46 78.98 -36.31
C GLN A 21 16.51 78.01 -37.49
N LEU A 22 17.22 78.34 -38.57
CA LEU A 22 17.46 77.44 -39.69
C LEU A 22 18.24 76.19 -39.27
N GLN A 23 19.29 76.34 -38.46
CA GLN A 23 20.05 75.20 -37.92
C GLN A 23 19.17 74.29 -37.07
N ASN A 24 18.33 74.86 -36.19
CA ASN A 24 17.41 74.08 -35.36
C ASN A 24 16.38 73.33 -36.22
N LEU A 25 15.86 73.96 -37.27
CA LEU A 25 14.93 73.33 -38.21
C LEU A 25 15.61 72.23 -39.03
N GLU A 26 16.87 72.42 -39.41
CA GLU A 26 17.67 71.40 -40.09
C GLU A 26 17.92 70.19 -39.18
N ASP A 27 18.32 70.42 -37.92
CA ASP A 27 18.52 69.36 -36.93
C ASP A 27 17.22 68.60 -36.63
N GLU A 28 16.08 69.31 -36.55
CA GLU A 28 14.76 68.70 -36.40
C GLU A 28 14.37 67.84 -37.61
N ALA A 29 14.58 68.35 -38.83
CA ALA A 29 14.34 67.60 -40.07
C ALA A 29 15.22 66.36 -40.18
N MET A 30 16.51 66.46 -39.82
CA MET A 30 17.45 65.33 -39.77
C MET A 30 17.01 64.26 -38.76
N ASN A 31 16.56 64.68 -37.57
CA ASN A 31 16.05 63.76 -36.55
C ASN A 31 14.78 63.04 -37.00
N ILE A 32 13.85 63.75 -37.65
CA ILE A 32 12.65 63.15 -38.24
C ILE A 32 13.02 62.15 -39.34
N ALA A 33 13.95 62.50 -40.24
CA ALA A 33 14.40 61.62 -41.31
C ALA A 33 15.04 60.33 -40.76
N LYS A 34 15.82 60.44 -39.67
CA LYS A 34 16.42 59.29 -38.99
C LYS A 34 15.38 58.40 -38.32
N ASP A 35 14.39 58.96 -37.64
CA ASP A 35 13.28 58.19 -37.06
C ASP A 35 12.47 57.44 -38.14
N ILE A 36 12.17 58.11 -39.26
CA ILE A 36 11.49 57.48 -40.41
C ILE A 36 12.32 56.31 -40.96
N SER A 37 13.64 56.47 -41.15
CA SER A 37 14.51 55.40 -41.64
C SER A 37 14.51 54.20 -40.68
N ASN A 38 14.62 54.45 -39.37
CA ASN A 38 14.58 53.39 -38.35
C ASN A 38 13.25 52.63 -38.37
N ARG A 39 12.13 53.34 -38.54
CA ARG A 39 10.79 52.73 -38.64
C ARG A 39 10.65 51.85 -39.89
N ILE A 40 11.20 52.28 -41.02
CA ILE A 40 11.22 51.48 -42.26
C ILE A 40 12.03 50.20 -42.06
N GLU A 41 13.23 50.31 -41.47
CA GLU A 41 14.09 49.15 -41.18
C GLU A 41 13.41 48.14 -40.25
N LEU A 42 12.81 48.61 -39.16
CA LEU A 42 12.02 47.77 -38.25
C LEU A 42 10.82 47.12 -38.94
N SER A 43 10.16 47.82 -39.86
CA SER A 43 9.05 47.27 -40.64
C SER A 43 9.50 46.15 -41.58
N ILE A 44 10.70 46.26 -42.18
CA ILE A 44 11.27 45.21 -43.04
C ILE A 44 11.57 43.96 -42.20
N HIS A 45 12.23 44.13 -41.05
CA HIS A 45 12.52 43.03 -40.14
C HIS A 45 11.24 42.36 -39.61
N LEU A 46 10.23 43.15 -39.22
CA LEU A 46 8.93 42.60 -38.80
C LEU A 46 8.23 41.85 -39.94
N SER A 47 8.33 42.33 -41.18
CA SER A 47 7.78 41.62 -42.34
C SER A 47 8.47 40.28 -42.57
N LYS A 48 9.81 40.21 -42.43
CA LYS A 48 10.58 38.96 -42.49
C LYS A 48 10.12 37.99 -41.40
N LEU A 49 10.01 38.46 -40.17
CA LEU A 49 9.54 37.66 -39.04
C LEU A 49 8.13 37.11 -39.28
N ARG A 50 7.23 37.95 -39.83
CA ARG A 50 5.87 37.56 -40.19
C ARG A 50 5.84 36.47 -41.26
N GLN A 51 6.69 36.57 -42.28
CA GLN A 51 6.79 35.53 -43.32
C GLN A 51 7.26 34.20 -42.73
N MET A 52 8.30 34.22 -41.89
CA MET A 52 8.78 33.02 -41.21
C MET A 52 7.71 32.40 -40.31
N ALA A 53 6.96 33.23 -39.58
CA ALA A 53 5.84 32.77 -38.76
C ALA A 53 4.76 32.06 -39.62
N LEU A 54 4.39 32.65 -40.77
CA LEU A 54 3.41 32.05 -41.69
C LEU A 54 3.88 30.68 -42.19
N GLU A 55 5.13 30.58 -42.66
CA GLU A 55 5.70 29.32 -43.15
C GLU A 55 5.72 28.22 -42.09
N VAL A 56 6.06 28.58 -40.84
CA VAL A 56 6.04 27.67 -39.69
C VAL A 56 4.60 27.24 -39.35
N VAL A 57 3.65 28.18 -39.32
CA VAL A 57 2.24 27.89 -39.03
C VAL A 57 1.65 26.94 -40.06
N GLU A 58 1.84 27.20 -41.35
CA GLU A 58 1.38 26.30 -42.41
C GLU A 58 2.03 24.92 -42.31
N ALA A 59 3.30 24.84 -41.93
CA ALA A 59 3.98 23.57 -41.73
C ALA A 59 3.40 22.80 -40.53
N ILE A 60 3.10 23.48 -39.41
CA ILE A 60 2.42 22.87 -38.26
C ILE A 60 1.05 22.32 -38.68
N GLU A 61 0.27 23.09 -39.43
CA GLU A 61 -1.06 22.67 -39.90
C GLU A 61 -1.00 21.44 -40.83
N ARG A 62 0.00 21.37 -41.71
CA ARG A 62 0.26 20.16 -42.52
C ARG A 62 0.55 18.94 -41.65
N GLN A 63 1.35 19.08 -40.60
CA GLN A 63 1.62 17.96 -39.68
C GLN A 63 0.41 17.60 -38.84
N GLN A 64 -0.41 18.56 -38.41
CA GLN A 64 -1.68 18.30 -37.74
C GLN A 64 -2.65 17.51 -38.63
N MET A 65 -2.71 17.81 -39.94
CA MET A 65 -3.51 17.04 -40.89
C MET A 65 -3.03 15.59 -41.03
N ARG A 66 -1.71 15.37 -41.10
CA ARG A 66 -1.13 14.02 -41.11
C ARG A 66 -1.42 13.26 -39.83
N LEU A 67 -1.36 13.94 -38.68
CA LEU A 67 -1.62 13.34 -37.37
C LEU A 67 -3.04 12.75 -37.26
N ARG A 68 -4.03 13.29 -38.01
CA ARG A 68 -5.40 12.76 -38.04
C ARG A 68 -5.49 11.31 -38.49
N GLN A 69 -4.53 10.85 -39.30
CA GLN A 69 -4.46 9.44 -39.74
C GLN A 69 -4.19 8.48 -38.56
N PHE A 70 -3.66 9.00 -37.45
CA PHE A 70 -3.32 8.23 -36.25
C PHE A 70 -4.38 8.35 -35.14
N PHE A 71 -5.57 8.88 -35.42
CA PHE A 71 -6.65 8.95 -34.42
C PHE A 71 -7.43 7.64 -34.26
N HIS A 72 -7.12 6.62 -35.05
CA HIS A 72 -7.67 5.28 -34.83
C HIS A 72 -7.22 4.73 -33.47
N ILE A 73 -8.15 4.12 -32.73
CA ILE A 73 -7.86 3.44 -31.47
C ILE A 73 -7.67 1.95 -31.76
N PRO A 74 -6.49 1.36 -31.48
CA PRO A 74 -6.19 -0.01 -31.86
C PRO A 74 -7.07 -1.02 -31.12
N GLY A 75 -7.49 -2.06 -31.85
CA GLY A 75 -8.39 -3.11 -31.42
C GLY A 75 -7.73 -4.32 -30.75
N ASN A 76 -6.45 -4.54 -31.06
CA ASN A 76 -5.69 -5.71 -30.61
C ASN A 76 -4.17 -5.42 -30.50
N GLU A 77 -3.42 -6.41 -30.02
CA GLU A 77 -1.96 -6.35 -29.85
C GLU A 77 -1.24 -6.07 -31.18
N GLN A 78 -1.61 -6.77 -32.26
CA GLN A 78 -0.97 -6.66 -33.58
C GLN A 78 -1.16 -5.27 -34.20
N GLU A 79 -2.38 -4.73 -34.13
CA GLU A 79 -2.69 -3.37 -34.56
C GLU A 79 -1.92 -2.34 -33.73
N THR A 80 -1.83 -2.54 -32.41
CA THR A 80 -1.09 -1.64 -31.53
C THR A 80 0.39 -1.59 -31.90
N ASP A 81 1.01 -2.74 -32.15
CA ASP A 81 2.43 -2.83 -32.54
C ASP A 81 2.69 -2.15 -33.89
N LEU A 82 1.83 -2.42 -34.87
CA LEU A 82 1.92 -1.83 -36.20
C LEU A 82 1.77 -0.30 -36.15
N GLU A 83 0.75 0.20 -35.45
CA GLU A 83 0.51 1.63 -35.29
C GLU A 83 1.61 2.31 -34.49
N THR A 84 2.19 1.64 -33.48
CA THR A 84 3.33 2.14 -32.72
C THR A 84 4.55 2.33 -33.62
N LYS A 85 4.81 1.37 -34.52
CA LYS A 85 5.91 1.47 -35.47
C LYS A 85 5.74 2.69 -36.40
N TYR A 86 4.60 2.82 -37.06
CA TYR A 86 4.35 3.94 -37.98
C TYR A 86 4.34 5.30 -37.27
N PHE A 87 3.79 5.35 -36.04
CA PHE A 87 3.78 6.57 -35.26
C PHE A 87 5.19 6.99 -34.81
N ASN A 88 6.07 6.04 -34.50
CA ASN A 88 7.47 6.35 -34.18
C ASN A 88 8.23 6.93 -35.39
N GLU A 89 7.98 6.43 -36.61
CA GLU A 89 8.52 7.02 -37.84
C GLU A 89 8.07 8.48 -37.99
N PHE A 90 6.77 8.76 -37.80
CA PHE A 90 6.25 10.12 -37.79
C PHE A 90 6.89 11.00 -36.72
N ARG A 91 7.16 10.47 -35.52
CA ARG A 91 7.78 11.23 -34.42
C ARG A 91 9.21 11.67 -34.75
N ILE A 92 9.99 10.81 -35.40
CA ILE A 92 11.34 11.15 -35.87
C ILE A 92 11.29 12.31 -36.88
N GLU A 93 10.31 12.31 -37.79
CA GLU A 93 10.12 13.45 -38.72
C GLU A 93 9.77 14.76 -38.00
N ILE A 94 9.01 14.70 -36.90
CA ILE A 94 8.66 15.87 -36.09
C ILE A 94 9.89 16.40 -35.34
N GLU A 95 10.76 15.53 -34.81
CA GLU A 95 12.03 15.93 -34.19
C GLU A 95 12.90 16.75 -35.17
N MET A 96 12.94 16.36 -36.46
CA MET A 96 13.61 17.15 -37.50
C MET A 96 12.92 18.51 -37.77
N PHE A 97 11.61 18.60 -37.55
CA PHE A 97 10.83 19.82 -37.72
C PHE A 97 11.04 20.82 -36.55
N GLU A 98 11.37 20.35 -35.35
CA GLU A 98 11.67 21.21 -34.19
C GLU A 98 12.79 22.22 -34.47
N GLU A 99 13.74 21.86 -35.33
CA GLU A 99 14.82 22.76 -35.74
C GLU A 99 14.28 24.00 -36.47
N LYS A 100 13.26 23.86 -37.32
CA LYS A 100 12.64 24.99 -38.02
C LYS A 100 11.94 25.95 -37.06
N ILE A 101 11.30 25.41 -36.02
CA ILE A 101 10.65 26.21 -34.98
C ILE A 101 11.70 26.93 -34.13
N SER A 102 12.78 26.24 -33.78
CA SER A 102 13.90 26.82 -33.03
C SER A 102 14.54 27.98 -33.79
N ARG A 103 14.71 27.86 -35.12
CA ARG A 103 15.19 28.96 -35.97
C ARG A 103 14.27 30.18 -35.92
N PHE A 104 12.95 29.99 -35.93
CA PHE A 104 12.01 31.10 -35.78
C PHE A 104 12.11 31.77 -34.40
N TYR A 105 12.23 30.99 -33.32
CA TYR A 105 12.41 31.55 -31.99
C TYR A 105 13.70 32.38 -31.87
N ASN A 106 14.81 31.88 -32.43
CA ASN A 106 16.08 32.60 -32.45
C ASN A 106 15.98 33.91 -33.24
N GLU A 107 15.32 33.91 -34.40
CA GLU A 107 15.13 35.13 -35.19
C GLU A 107 14.25 36.15 -34.46
N LYS A 108 13.19 35.69 -33.78
CA LYS A 108 12.33 36.56 -32.95
C LYS A 108 13.13 37.19 -31.81
N GLU A 109 13.96 36.40 -31.14
CA GLU A 109 14.81 36.87 -30.05
C GLU A 109 15.85 37.88 -30.55
N HIS A 110 16.46 37.60 -31.70
CA HIS A 110 17.35 38.54 -32.36
C HIS A 110 16.63 39.86 -32.71
N PHE A 111 15.43 39.80 -33.28
CA PHE A 111 14.62 40.99 -33.55
C PHE A 111 14.34 41.78 -32.26
N THR A 112 13.97 41.10 -31.17
CA THR A 112 13.63 41.75 -29.90
C THR A 112 14.85 42.38 -29.21
N SER A 113 16.06 41.90 -29.49
CA SER A 113 17.31 42.45 -28.93
C SER A 113 17.84 43.69 -29.67
N LEU A 114 17.21 44.11 -30.78
CA LEU A 114 17.59 45.33 -31.49
C LEU A 114 17.40 46.57 -30.59
N PRO A 115 18.44 47.41 -30.40
CA PRO A 115 18.38 48.58 -29.50
C PRO A 115 17.25 49.56 -29.85
N LEU A 116 16.94 49.70 -31.14
CA LEU A 116 15.86 50.57 -31.64
C LEU A 116 14.51 50.20 -31.03
N LEU A 117 14.24 48.91 -30.78
CA LEU A 117 12.96 48.47 -30.24
C LEU A 117 12.75 48.84 -28.78
N ALA A 118 13.80 49.22 -28.04
CA ALA A 118 13.68 49.65 -26.64
C ALA A 118 12.94 50.98 -26.47
N LEU A 119 12.89 51.81 -27.52
CA LEU A 119 12.21 53.11 -27.54
C LEU A 119 10.68 52.94 -27.44
N GLU A 120 10.01 53.83 -26.68
CA GLU A 120 8.55 53.83 -26.53
C GLU A 120 7.82 54.07 -27.87
N SER A 121 8.43 54.82 -28.78
CA SER A 121 7.90 55.10 -30.13
C SER A 121 7.68 53.84 -30.98
N HIS A 122 8.24 52.68 -30.58
CA HIS A 122 8.13 51.42 -31.30
C HIS A 122 7.45 50.31 -30.49
N ALA A 123 6.70 50.67 -29.44
CA ALA A 123 5.95 49.72 -28.62
C ALA A 123 4.98 48.84 -29.44
N GLU A 124 4.29 49.41 -30.43
CA GLU A 124 3.35 48.67 -31.28
C GLU A 124 4.03 47.58 -32.12
N THR A 125 5.20 47.87 -32.69
CA THR A 125 6.01 46.89 -33.45
C THR A 125 6.44 45.73 -32.55
N ARG A 126 6.79 46.02 -31.31
CA ARG A 126 7.15 45.01 -30.30
C ARG A 126 5.96 44.10 -29.99
N VAL A 127 4.79 44.67 -29.73
CA VAL A 127 3.54 43.92 -29.49
C VAL A 127 3.20 43.01 -30.67
N ARG A 128 3.33 43.49 -31.92
CA ARG A 128 3.09 42.67 -33.11
C ARG A 128 4.03 41.45 -33.19
N ALA A 129 5.31 41.62 -32.86
CA ALA A 129 6.26 40.51 -32.83
C ALA A 129 5.97 39.50 -31.69
N GLU A 130 5.53 39.97 -30.52
CA GLU A 130 5.10 39.09 -29.43
C GLU A 130 3.83 38.31 -29.78
N ASN A 131 2.87 38.92 -30.48
CA ASN A 131 1.67 38.24 -30.95
C ASN A 131 2.02 37.10 -31.91
N LEU A 132 2.92 37.33 -32.87
CA LEU A 132 3.40 36.28 -33.78
C LEU A 132 4.06 35.11 -33.03
N LEU A 133 4.89 35.42 -32.01
CA LEU A 133 5.49 34.39 -31.18
C LEU A 133 4.42 33.58 -30.43
N THR A 134 3.44 34.26 -29.86
CA THR A 134 2.35 33.65 -29.08
C THR A 134 1.53 32.71 -29.95
N ASP A 135 1.18 33.12 -31.16
CA ASP A 135 0.42 32.32 -32.13
C ASP A 135 1.18 31.04 -32.54
N VAL A 136 2.46 31.18 -32.90
CA VAL A 136 3.32 30.05 -33.28
C VAL A 136 3.49 29.09 -32.10
N LYS A 137 3.78 29.62 -30.90
CA LYS A 137 3.92 28.82 -29.67
C LYS A 137 2.65 28.05 -29.36
N ALA A 138 1.49 28.69 -29.40
CA ALA A 138 0.21 28.06 -29.11
C ALA A 138 -0.09 26.89 -30.08
N LYS A 139 0.12 27.11 -31.39
CA LYS A 139 -0.06 26.07 -32.41
C LYS A 139 0.93 24.92 -32.26
N TRP A 140 2.19 25.22 -31.95
CA TRP A 140 3.22 24.20 -31.70
C TRP A 140 2.90 23.36 -30.46
N GLN A 141 2.60 24.00 -29.33
CA GLN A 141 2.22 23.33 -28.10
C GLN A 141 0.97 22.45 -28.29
N SER A 142 0.00 22.92 -29.07
CA SER A 142 -1.17 22.12 -29.44
C SER A 142 -0.79 20.86 -30.22
N LEU A 143 0.08 20.96 -31.23
CA LEU A 143 0.55 19.80 -31.99
C LEU A 143 1.32 18.82 -31.10
N VAL A 144 2.28 19.31 -30.30
CA VAL A 144 3.07 18.48 -29.37
C VAL A 144 2.16 17.77 -28.36
N GLY A 145 1.15 18.46 -27.82
CA GLY A 145 0.17 17.85 -26.91
C GLY A 145 -0.61 16.70 -27.54
N LEU A 146 -1.02 16.83 -28.81
CA LEU A 146 -1.72 15.77 -29.54
C LEU A 146 -0.80 14.55 -29.81
N ILE A 147 0.47 14.80 -30.14
CA ILE A 147 1.49 13.75 -30.32
C ILE A 147 1.72 13.01 -29.00
N ASP A 148 1.85 13.74 -27.89
CA ASP A 148 2.04 13.15 -26.55
C ASP A 148 0.83 12.30 -26.12
N ILE A 149 -0.40 12.78 -26.35
CA ILE A 149 -1.62 12.00 -26.10
C ILE A 149 -1.60 10.70 -26.91
N ARG A 150 -1.24 10.76 -28.19
CA ARG A 150 -1.17 9.57 -29.06
C ARG A 150 -0.10 8.59 -28.60
N TYR A 151 1.09 9.07 -28.23
CA TYR A 151 2.16 8.25 -27.69
C TYR A 151 1.74 7.52 -26.41
N LYS A 152 1.11 8.24 -25.49
CA LYS A 152 0.61 7.69 -24.22
C LYS A 152 -0.53 6.69 -24.45
N LEU A 153 -1.42 6.95 -25.41
CA LEU A 153 -2.47 6.00 -25.81
C LEU A 153 -1.86 4.67 -26.27
N LEU A 154 -0.91 4.70 -27.20
CA LEU A 154 -0.26 3.50 -27.74
C LEU A 154 0.51 2.72 -26.68
N THR A 155 1.19 3.44 -25.79
CA THR A 155 1.92 2.85 -24.66
C THR A 155 0.96 2.16 -23.67
N ALA A 156 -0.17 2.79 -23.36
CA ALA A 156 -1.21 2.22 -22.52
C ALA A 156 -1.90 1.02 -23.20
N ALA A 157 -2.14 1.10 -24.52
CA ALA A 157 -2.71 0.00 -25.31
C ALA A 157 -1.80 -1.23 -25.30
N ASN A 158 -0.49 -1.05 -25.52
CA ASN A 158 0.48 -2.14 -25.53
C ASN A 158 0.52 -2.84 -24.17
N SER A 159 0.55 -2.04 -23.10
CA SER A 159 0.45 -2.57 -21.74
C SER A 159 -0.85 -3.36 -21.57
N TYR A 160 -2.01 -2.77 -21.89
CA TYR A 160 -3.31 -3.40 -21.74
C TYR A 160 -3.42 -4.75 -22.46
N TYR A 161 -3.09 -4.82 -23.76
CA TYR A 161 -3.24 -6.06 -24.53
C TYR A 161 -2.28 -7.16 -24.09
N LYS A 162 -1.07 -6.81 -23.65
CA LYS A 162 -0.10 -7.76 -23.10
C LYS A 162 -0.64 -8.50 -21.87
N TYR A 163 -1.29 -7.79 -20.95
CA TYR A 163 -1.89 -8.41 -19.75
C TYR A 163 -3.20 -9.14 -20.08
N THR A 164 -3.97 -8.60 -21.02
CA THR A 164 -5.25 -9.20 -21.46
C THR A 164 -5.08 -10.64 -21.94
N LYS A 165 -3.99 -10.90 -22.68
CA LYS A 165 -3.64 -12.20 -23.24
C LYS A 165 -3.28 -13.26 -22.18
N LEU A 166 -2.63 -12.86 -21.10
CA LEU A 166 -2.11 -13.78 -20.08
C LEU A 166 -3.12 -14.04 -18.96
N LEU A 167 -3.86 -13.01 -18.54
CA LEU A 167 -4.63 -13.08 -17.29
C LEU A 167 -5.85 -14.01 -17.38
N LEU A 168 -6.54 -14.01 -18.53
CA LEU A 168 -7.76 -14.79 -18.71
C LEU A 168 -7.49 -16.32 -18.72
N PRO A 169 -6.47 -16.83 -19.43
CA PRO A 169 -6.07 -18.24 -19.32
C PRO A 169 -5.56 -18.63 -17.93
N THR A 170 -4.76 -17.78 -17.28
CA THR A 170 -4.26 -18.05 -15.92
C THR A 170 -5.40 -18.19 -14.91
N SER A 171 -6.41 -17.30 -14.98
CA SER A 171 -7.64 -17.40 -14.17
C SER A 171 -8.34 -18.74 -14.35
N GLN A 172 -8.52 -19.20 -15.59
CA GLN A 172 -9.17 -20.48 -15.90
C GLN A 172 -8.38 -21.68 -15.33
N SER A 173 -7.05 -21.61 -15.38
CA SER A 173 -6.20 -22.64 -14.77
C SER A 173 -6.37 -22.69 -13.25
N ILE A 174 -6.39 -21.53 -12.59
CA ILE A 174 -6.57 -21.44 -11.13
C ILE A 174 -7.97 -21.92 -10.73
N GLU A 175 -9.00 -21.51 -11.45
CA GLU A 175 -10.38 -21.98 -11.22
C GLU A 175 -10.48 -23.50 -11.37
N LYS A 176 -9.83 -24.08 -12.38
CA LYS A 176 -9.77 -25.53 -12.58
C LYS A 176 -9.08 -26.23 -11.42
N ASP A 177 -7.91 -25.76 -11.00
CA ASP A 177 -7.17 -26.35 -9.87
C ASP A 177 -7.99 -26.28 -8.57
N LEU A 178 -8.58 -25.13 -8.27
CA LEU A 178 -9.41 -24.95 -7.07
C LEU A 178 -10.71 -25.77 -7.10
N SER A 179 -11.33 -25.93 -8.27
CA SER A 179 -12.56 -26.73 -8.40
C SER A 179 -12.30 -28.22 -8.22
N VAL A 180 -11.19 -28.74 -8.76
CA VAL A 180 -10.76 -30.13 -8.53
C VAL A 180 -10.58 -30.41 -7.04
N ASP A 181 -9.91 -29.50 -6.33
CA ASP A 181 -9.67 -29.67 -4.89
C ASP A 181 -10.93 -29.40 -4.04
N ARG A 182 -11.87 -28.56 -4.49
CA ARG A 182 -13.17 -28.36 -3.85
C ARG A 182 -14.03 -29.62 -3.90
N ASP A 183 -14.06 -30.29 -5.05
CA ASP A 183 -14.95 -31.44 -5.31
C ASP A 183 -14.31 -32.78 -4.90
N GLY A 184 -13.01 -32.79 -4.61
CA GLY A 184 -12.29 -33.97 -4.13
C GLY A 184 -12.60 -34.34 -2.68
N ASP A 185 -12.91 -35.61 -2.43
CA ASP A 185 -13.00 -36.21 -1.09
C ASP A 185 -11.59 -36.52 -0.53
N PHE A 186 -10.82 -35.46 -0.27
CA PHE A 186 -9.40 -35.53 0.10
C PHE A 186 -9.15 -36.42 1.33
N CYS A 187 -10.03 -36.30 2.32
CA CYS A 187 -9.92 -36.96 3.62
C CYS A 187 -10.23 -38.47 3.57
N LYS A 188 -10.87 -38.94 2.49
CA LYS A 188 -11.24 -40.34 2.28
C LYS A 188 -10.36 -41.04 1.25
N SER A 189 -9.43 -40.30 0.63
CA SER A 189 -8.69 -40.77 -0.55
C SER A 189 -7.70 -41.91 -0.30
N GLY A 190 -7.55 -42.41 0.94
CA GLY A 190 -6.85 -43.66 1.28
C GLY A 190 -5.40 -43.79 0.80
N SER A 191 -4.86 -42.75 0.17
CA SER A 191 -3.61 -42.74 -0.59
C SER A 191 -2.42 -42.30 0.26
N TRP A 192 -2.63 -42.05 1.55
CA TRP A 192 -1.63 -41.51 2.45
C TRP A 192 -0.76 -42.63 3.03
N ILE A 193 0.55 -42.55 2.77
CA ILE A 193 1.55 -43.47 3.32
C ILE A 193 1.69 -43.31 4.85
N SER A 194 1.51 -42.10 5.38
CA SER A 194 1.54 -41.80 6.83
C SER A 194 0.71 -40.57 7.19
N LEU A 195 0.49 -40.33 8.49
CA LEU A 195 -0.19 -39.11 8.99
C LEU A 195 0.67 -37.87 8.77
N GLU A 196 1.99 -38.00 8.89
CA GLU A 196 2.97 -36.94 8.65
C GLU A 196 2.94 -36.50 7.17
N HIS A 197 2.93 -37.46 6.24
CA HIS A 197 2.80 -37.17 4.80
C HIS A 197 1.46 -36.51 4.47
N CYS A 198 0.37 -36.92 5.13
CA CYS A 198 -0.94 -36.26 4.97
C CYS A 198 -0.90 -34.80 5.44
N TYR A 199 -0.28 -34.53 6.59
CA TYR A 199 -0.14 -33.16 7.11
C TYR A 199 0.70 -32.28 6.19
N GLU A 200 1.88 -32.74 5.77
CA GLU A 200 2.77 -31.99 4.87
C GLU A 200 2.10 -31.70 3.52
N SER A 201 1.42 -32.69 2.93
CA SER A 201 0.72 -32.51 1.66
C SER A 201 -0.46 -31.53 1.77
N THR A 202 -1.20 -31.53 2.89
CA THR A 202 -2.25 -30.53 3.12
C THR A 202 -1.68 -29.12 3.27
N GLN A 203 -0.53 -28.98 3.94
CA GLN A 203 0.13 -27.71 4.13
C GLN A 203 0.67 -27.13 2.82
N GLU A 204 1.39 -27.93 2.03
CA GLU A 204 1.94 -27.52 0.73
C GLU A 204 0.82 -27.01 -0.21
N ARG A 205 -0.32 -27.70 -0.23
CA ARG A 205 -1.47 -27.29 -1.05
C ARG A 205 -2.08 -25.95 -0.61
N LEU A 206 -2.23 -25.72 0.69
CA LEU A 206 -2.72 -24.44 1.21
C LEU A 206 -1.80 -23.28 0.81
N GLU A 207 -0.48 -23.49 0.93
CA GLU A 207 0.54 -22.52 0.52
C GLU A 207 0.48 -22.26 -0.99
N LYS A 208 0.37 -23.32 -1.80
CA LYS A 208 0.21 -23.21 -3.26
C LYS A 208 -1.06 -22.43 -3.63
N HIS A 209 -2.20 -22.71 -2.99
CA HIS A 209 -3.44 -21.99 -3.22
C HIS A 209 -3.36 -20.52 -2.83
N SER A 210 -2.73 -20.19 -1.69
CA SER A 210 -2.52 -18.79 -1.30
C SER A 210 -1.64 -18.06 -2.30
N SER A 211 -0.52 -18.68 -2.71
CA SER A 211 0.40 -18.08 -3.68
C SER A 211 -0.26 -17.83 -5.03
N HIS A 212 -1.04 -18.80 -5.53
CA HIS A 212 -1.79 -18.63 -6.78
C HIS A 212 -2.84 -17.53 -6.69
N LYS A 213 -3.59 -17.47 -5.57
CA LYS A 213 -4.57 -16.41 -5.31
C LYS A 213 -3.91 -15.04 -5.32
N GLU A 214 -2.84 -14.84 -4.54
CA GLU A 214 -2.14 -13.55 -4.41
C GLU A 214 -1.61 -13.06 -5.75
N ARG A 215 -0.87 -13.90 -6.47
CA ARG A 215 -0.34 -13.57 -7.80
C ARG A 215 -1.45 -13.17 -8.78
N PHE A 216 -2.58 -13.85 -8.74
CA PHE A 216 -3.71 -13.53 -9.60
C PHE A 216 -4.36 -12.20 -9.23
N LEU A 217 -4.55 -11.91 -7.94
CA LEU A 217 -5.12 -10.66 -7.49
C LEU A 217 -4.23 -9.47 -7.83
N GLU A 218 -2.92 -9.57 -7.59
CA GLU A 218 -1.94 -8.56 -7.97
C GLU A 218 -1.94 -8.29 -9.48
N ALA A 219 -1.88 -9.35 -10.29
CA ALA A 219 -1.93 -9.23 -11.75
C ALA A 219 -3.25 -8.62 -12.24
N SER A 220 -4.36 -8.92 -11.57
CA SER A 220 -5.68 -8.38 -11.91
C SER A 220 -5.80 -6.89 -11.57
N VAL A 221 -5.29 -6.46 -10.41
CA VAL A 221 -5.25 -5.02 -10.05
C VAL A 221 -4.41 -4.25 -11.07
N TYR A 222 -3.25 -4.79 -11.43
CA TYR A 222 -2.40 -4.18 -12.44
C TYR A 222 -3.10 -4.09 -13.81
N ALA A 223 -3.76 -5.16 -14.26
CA ALA A 223 -4.51 -5.17 -15.52
C ALA A 223 -5.69 -4.18 -15.52
N GLN A 224 -6.40 -4.02 -14.40
CA GLN A 224 -7.46 -3.02 -14.27
C GLN A 224 -6.89 -1.59 -14.35
N ARG A 225 -5.74 -1.33 -13.73
CA ARG A 225 -5.08 -0.03 -13.77
C ARG A 225 -4.60 0.34 -15.18
N THR A 226 -4.02 -0.61 -15.92
CA THR A 226 -3.61 -0.37 -17.32
C THR A 226 -4.81 -0.17 -18.24
N ALA A 227 -5.91 -0.90 -18.02
CA ALA A 227 -7.18 -0.67 -18.71
C ALA A 227 -7.73 0.75 -18.44
N ASP A 228 -7.69 1.22 -17.19
CA ASP A 228 -8.12 2.58 -16.83
C ASP A 228 -7.27 3.66 -17.48
N GLN A 229 -5.95 3.48 -17.50
CA GLN A 229 -5.05 4.39 -18.22
C GLN A 229 -5.38 4.41 -19.72
N PHE A 230 -5.60 3.26 -20.33
CA PHE A 230 -5.95 3.16 -21.74
C PHE A 230 -7.27 3.87 -22.04
N MET A 231 -8.32 3.61 -21.27
CA MET A 231 -9.62 4.30 -21.39
C MET A 231 -9.50 5.83 -21.21
N ASN A 232 -8.67 6.29 -20.27
CA ASN A 232 -8.44 7.72 -20.06
C ASN A 232 -7.84 8.41 -21.28
N PHE A 233 -6.88 7.75 -21.97
CA PHE A 233 -6.32 8.30 -23.21
C PHE A 233 -7.27 8.15 -24.40
N MET A 234 -8.11 7.11 -24.46
CA MET A 234 -9.17 7.00 -25.48
C MET A 234 -10.15 8.18 -25.42
N ARG A 235 -10.51 8.65 -24.22
CA ARG A 235 -11.39 9.82 -24.06
C ARG A 235 -10.77 11.13 -24.53
N ARG A 236 -9.44 11.20 -24.63
CA ARG A 236 -8.68 12.41 -24.98
C ARG A 236 -8.27 12.48 -26.44
N ILE A 237 -8.38 11.38 -27.20
CA ILE A 237 -8.02 11.38 -28.62
C ILE A 237 -9.17 11.96 -29.47
N GLN A 238 -8.82 12.65 -30.55
CA GLN A 238 -9.78 13.30 -31.46
C GLN A 238 -10.38 12.30 -32.48
N ALA A 239 -10.77 11.12 -32.01
CA ALA A 239 -11.43 10.10 -32.83
C ALA A 239 -12.95 10.34 -32.92
N PRO A 240 -13.66 9.76 -33.91
CA PRO A 240 -15.12 9.79 -33.95
C PRO A 240 -15.73 9.26 -32.65
N ARG A 241 -16.73 9.96 -32.11
CA ARG A 241 -17.31 9.65 -30.80
C ARG A 241 -17.85 8.22 -30.70
N GLU A 242 -18.52 7.73 -31.75
CA GLU A 242 -19.03 6.36 -31.83
C GLU A 242 -17.90 5.32 -31.73
N HIS A 243 -16.74 5.58 -32.35
CA HIS A 243 -15.57 4.71 -32.26
C HIS A 243 -15.03 4.67 -30.83
N VAL A 244 -14.90 5.84 -30.18
CA VAL A 244 -14.44 5.94 -28.79
C VAL A 244 -15.37 5.17 -27.86
N GLU A 245 -16.68 5.39 -27.96
CA GLU A 245 -17.68 4.75 -27.09
C GLU A 245 -17.70 3.22 -27.27
N SER A 246 -17.60 2.73 -28.51
CA SER A 246 -17.50 1.30 -28.80
C SER A 246 -16.26 0.67 -28.15
N ARG A 247 -15.09 1.28 -28.31
CA ARG A 247 -13.84 0.79 -27.71
C ARG A 247 -13.86 0.84 -26.18
N LEU A 248 -14.41 1.91 -25.60
CA LEU A 248 -14.57 2.03 -24.15
C LEU A 248 -15.46 0.92 -23.58
N TYR A 249 -16.56 0.59 -24.28
CA TYR A 249 -17.44 -0.49 -23.87
C TYR A 249 -16.73 -1.85 -23.86
N GLU A 250 -15.92 -2.16 -24.89
CA GLU A 250 -15.16 -3.42 -24.94
C GLU A 250 -14.16 -3.55 -23.79
N VAL A 251 -13.39 -2.50 -23.51
CA VAL A 251 -12.42 -2.50 -22.40
C VAL A 251 -13.13 -2.59 -21.05
N GLN A 252 -14.26 -1.90 -20.90
CA GLN A 252 -15.09 -1.97 -19.69
C GLN A 252 -15.64 -3.38 -19.46
N LYS A 253 -16.17 -4.03 -20.50
CA LYS A 253 -16.64 -5.42 -20.45
C LYS A 253 -15.53 -6.38 -20.02
N TYR A 254 -14.31 -6.18 -20.51
CA TYR A 254 -13.15 -6.98 -20.08
C TYR A 254 -12.83 -6.78 -18.59
N LYS A 255 -12.84 -5.53 -18.10
CA LYS A 255 -12.65 -5.24 -16.67
C LYS A 255 -13.70 -5.92 -15.79
N ASP A 256 -14.97 -5.88 -16.21
CA ASP A 256 -16.05 -6.50 -15.46
C ASP A 256 -15.92 -8.03 -15.46
N THR A 257 -15.45 -8.62 -16.56
CA THR A 257 -15.11 -10.06 -16.63
C THR A 257 -13.99 -10.43 -15.65
N ILE A 258 -12.94 -9.60 -15.52
CA ILE A 258 -11.87 -9.83 -14.53
C ILE A 258 -12.44 -9.76 -13.11
N ARG A 259 -13.27 -8.76 -12.81
CA ARG A 259 -13.87 -8.59 -11.46
C ARG A 259 -14.74 -9.78 -11.09
N GLU A 260 -15.57 -10.25 -12.01
CA GLU A 260 -16.37 -11.46 -11.80
C GLU A 260 -15.49 -12.67 -11.50
N ARG A 261 -14.41 -12.86 -12.27
CA ARG A 261 -13.46 -13.95 -12.03
C ARG A 261 -12.70 -13.83 -10.71
N GLN A 262 -12.33 -12.62 -10.29
CA GLN A 262 -11.76 -12.38 -8.96
C GLN A 262 -12.72 -12.84 -7.86
N GLN A 263 -14.01 -12.53 -7.98
CA GLN A 263 -15.01 -12.97 -7.02
C GLN A 263 -15.18 -14.50 -7.02
N ILE A 264 -15.18 -15.12 -8.20
CA ILE A 264 -15.25 -16.59 -8.33
C ILE A 264 -14.03 -17.25 -7.68
N ILE A 265 -12.82 -16.80 -7.99
CA ILE A 265 -11.57 -17.36 -7.44
C ILE A 265 -11.52 -17.17 -5.92
N LEU A 266 -11.87 -16.00 -5.40
CA LEU A 266 -11.92 -15.76 -3.96
C LEU A 266 -12.90 -16.69 -3.27
N ARG A 267 -14.10 -16.86 -3.83
CA ARG A 267 -15.11 -17.79 -3.29
C ARG A 267 -14.60 -19.22 -3.30
N LEU A 268 -14.13 -19.72 -4.44
CA LEU A 268 -13.60 -21.07 -4.58
C LEU A 268 -12.41 -21.30 -3.63
N TRP A 269 -11.53 -20.32 -3.49
CA TRP A 269 -10.42 -20.37 -2.55
C TRP A 269 -10.89 -20.48 -1.10
N THR A 270 -11.86 -19.66 -0.67
CA THR A 270 -12.40 -19.75 0.69
C THR A 270 -13.05 -21.11 0.98
N GLU A 271 -13.86 -21.61 0.04
CA GLU A 271 -14.52 -22.92 0.17
C GLU A 271 -13.51 -24.07 0.22
N CYS A 272 -12.52 -24.05 -0.67
CA CYS A 272 -11.48 -25.07 -0.76
C CYS A 272 -10.54 -25.03 0.44
N ASN A 273 -10.02 -23.86 0.82
CA ASN A 273 -9.11 -23.73 1.95
C ASN A 273 -9.79 -24.10 3.26
N THR A 274 -11.06 -23.73 3.47
CA THR A 274 -11.80 -24.18 4.65
C THR A 274 -11.85 -25.71 4.74
N LYS A 275 -12.06 -26.41 3.61
CA LYS A 275 -12.04 -27.89 3.58
C LYS A 275 -10.65 -28.47 3.86
N ILE A 276 -9.61 -27.91 3.27
CA ILE A 276 -8.23 -28.40 3.47
C ILE A 276 -7.73 -28.08 4.88
N ASP A 277 -8.03 -26.90 5.43
CA ASP A 277 -7.69 -26.51 6.81
C ASP A 277 -8.37 -27.42 7.83
N LYS A 278 -9.63 -27.81 7.59
CA LYS A 278 -10.30 -28.83 8.41
C LYS A 278 -9.50 -30.13 8.45
N CYS A 279 -9.08 -30.62 7.28
CA CYS A 279 -8.30 -31.85 7.18
C CYS A 279 -6.94 -31.72 7.86
N LYS A 280 -6.20 -30.64 7.59
CA LYS A 280 -4.91 -30.33 8.20
C LYS A 280 -4.99 -30.31 9.72
N ASN A 281 -5.96 -29.59 10.28
CA ASN A 281 -6.13 -29.47 11.73
C ASN A 281 -6.49 -30.82 12.37
N CYS A 282 -7.36 -31.61 11.73
CA CYS A 282 -7.65 -32.97 12.18
C CYS A 282 -6.39 -33.84 12.18
N THR A 283 -5.63 -33.87 11.09
CA THR A 283 -4.40 -34.65 10.97
C THR A 283 -3.34 -34.20 11.97
N LYS A 284 -3.23 -32.89 12.25
CA LYS A 284 -2.35 -32.35 13.29
C LYS A 284 -2.71 -32.91 14.68
N ILE A 285 -3.99 -32.87 15.06
CA ILE A 285 -4.46 -33.42 16.34
C ILE A 285 -4.20 -34.93 16.42
N LYS A 286 -4.45 -35.68 15.34
CA LYS A 286 -4.12 -37.10 15.26
C LYS A 286 -2.64 -37.37 15.48
N LEU A 287 -1.77 -36.57 14.86
CA LEU A 287 -0.32 -36.69 14.99
C LEU A 287 0.13 -36.41 16.42
N MET A 288 -0.36 -35.33 17.03
CA MET A 288 -0.07 -35.00 18.43
C MET A 288 -0.54 -36.13 19.36
N ALA A 289 -1.74 -36.67 19.16
CA ALA A 289 -2.25 -37.78 19.99
C ALA A 289 -1.45 -39.07 19.79
N LYS A 290 -0.99 -39.37 18.57
CA LYS A 290 -0.09 -40.50 18.30
C LYS A 290 1.25 -40.33 19.03
N ASN A 291 1.83 -39.13 19.03
CA ASN A 291 3.07 -38.85 19.77
C ASN A 291 2.88 -39.09 21.28
N VAL A 292 1.75 -38.66 21.85
CA VAL A 292 1.42 -38.94 23.26
C VAL A 292 1.30 -40.44 23.50
N VAL A 293 0.68 -41.19 22.59
CA VAL A 293 0.56 -42.66 22.70
C VAL A 293 1.95 -43.31 22.70
N ASP A 294 2.78 -42.99 21.72
CA ASP A 294 4.12 -43.58 21.54
C ASP A 294 5.06 -43.23 22.70
N TRP A 295 5.02 -41.98 23.18
CA TRP A 295 5.69 -41.57 24.41
C TRP A 295 5.14 -42.33 25.60
N SER A 296 3.80 -42.46 25.68
CA SER A 296 3.19 -43.05 26.86
C SER A 296 3.51 -44.53 27.02
N ASP A 297 3.52 -45.27 25.92
CA ASP A 297 3.80 -46.71 25.94
C ASP A 297 5.27 -46.96 26.31
N ARG A 298 6.19 -46.06 25.95
CA ARG A 298 7.59 -46.09 26.36
C ARG A 298 7.75 -45.86 27.87
N GLU A 299 7.14 -44.81 28.41
CA GLU A 299 7.32 -44.47 29.83
C GLU A 299 6.51 -45.37 30.79
N LEU A 300 5.42 -45.96 30.33
CA LEU A 300 4.74 -47.04 31.06
C LEU A 300 5.65 -48.26 31.23
N ALA A 301 6.45 -48.61 30.21
CA ALA A 301 7.44 -49.68 30.33
C ALA A 301 8.53 -49.32 31.35
N SER A 302 9.00 -48.06 31.38
CA SER A 302 9.93 -47.56 32.41
C SER A 302 9.34 -47.72 33.82
N CYS A 303 8.08 -47.34 34.03
CA CYS A 303 7.39 -47.49 35.33
C CYS A 303 7.27 -48.96 35.77
N ALA A 304 6.99 -49.87 34.83
CA ALA A 304 6.94 -51.31 35.12
C ALA A 304 8.31 -51.86 35.54
N LEU A 305 9.39 -51.44 34.88
CA LEU A 305 10.76 -51.81 35.25
C LEU A 305 11.17 -51.29 36.63
N ILE A 306 10.69 -50.10 37.03
CA ILE A 306 10.93 -49.57 38.38
C ILE A 306 10.32 -50.52 39.42
N LEU A 307 9.07 -50.94 39.24
CA LEU A 307 8.39 -51.86 40.17
C LEU A 307 9.09 -53.22 40.26
N ASP A 308 9.51 -53.79 39.12
CA ASP A 308 10.27 -55.04 39.08
C ASP A 308 11.64 -54.91 39.78
N ASN A 309 12.32 -53.77 39.60
CA ASN A 309 13.59 -53.50 40.30
C ASN A 309 13.41 -53.30 41.80
N VAL A 310 12.28 -52.74 42.26
CA VAL A 310 11.94 -52.69 43.68
C VAL A 310 11.81 -54.09 44.26
N GLU A 311 11.09 -54.99 43.57
CA GLU A 311 10.96 -56.39 43.97
C GLU A 311 12.32 -57.12 44.03
N LYS A 312 13.16 -56.95 43.01
CA LYS A 312 14.50 -57.54 42.96
C LYS A 312 15.43 -57.00 44.05
N SER A 313 15.27 -55.73 44.44
CA SER A 313 16.08 -55.09 45.48
C SER A 313 15.94 -55.75 46.85
N GLN A 314 14.85 -56.50 47.09
CA GLN A 314 14.61 -57.21 48.35
C GLN A 314 15.69 -58.26 48.66
N LYS A 315 16.41 -58.75 47.65
CA LYS A 315 17.47 -59.76 47.78
C LYS A 315 18.87 -59.18 48.07
N LEU A 316 19.00 -57.85 48.07
CA LEU A 316 20.27 -57.16 48.31
C LEU A 316 20.53 -56.93 49.81
N ASP A 317 21.78 -56.66 50.16
CA ASP A 317 22.13 -56.18 51.50
C ASP A 317 21.48 -54.81 51.79
N LEU A 318 21.29 -54.49 53.08
CA LEU A 318 20.54 -53.29 53.51
C LEU A 318 21.10 -51.99 52.92
N LEU A 319 22.43 -51.87 52.82
CA LEU A 319 23.10 -50.65 52.38
C LEU A 319 22.97 -50.49 50.85
N SER A 320 23.19 -51.57 50.10
CA SER A 320 22.98 -51.58 48.65
C SER A 320 21.50 -51.46 48.26
N ARG A 321 20.58 -52.06 49.03
CA ARG A 321 19.13 -51.93 48.81
C ARG A 321 18.68 -50.48 48.99
N ARG A 322 19.12 -49.82 50.06
CA ARG A 322 18.81 -48.41 50.31
C ARG A 322 19.31 -47.52 49.16
N LYS A 323 20.58 -47.67 48.77
CA LYS A 323 21.15 -46.91 47.65
C LYS A 323 20.38 -47.15 46.35
N LYS A 324 19.97 -48.40 46.09
CA LYS A 324 19.20 -48.73 44.89
C LYS A 324 17.80 -48.12 44.88
N LEU A 325 17.12 -48.10 46.02
CA LEU A 325 15.80 -47.47 46.16
C LEU A 325 15.88 -45.94 46.05
N GLU A 326 16.95 -45.31 46.57
CA GLU A 326 17.22 -43.87 46.37
C GLU A 326 17.44 -43.55 44.88
N GLU A 327 18.19 -44.37 44.13
CA GLU A 327 18.34 -44.24 42.67
C GLU A 327 17.01 -44.38 41.92
N LEU A 328 16.15 -45.34 42.32
CA LEU A 328 14.84 -45.54 41.71
C LEU A 328 13.87 -44.40 42.03
N LEU A 329 13.98 -43.79 43.22
CA LEU A 329 13.20 -42.62 43.60
C LEU A 329 13.57 -41.42 42.73
N GLU A 330 14.86 -41.19 42.51
CA GLU A 330 15.34 -40.13 41.61
C GLU A 330 14.80 -40.32 40.19
N HIS A 331 14.80 -41.57 39.69
CA HIS A 331 14.17 -41.89 38.40
C HIS A 331 12.67 -41.57 38.37
N CYS A 332 11.92 -41.85 39.46
CA CYS A 332 10.50 -41.48 39.52
C CYS A 332 10.30 -39.95 39.48
N LEU A 333 11.18 -39.18 40.13
CA LEU A 333 11.12 -37.72 40.12
C LEU A 333 11.42 -37.14 38.73
N THR A 334 12.41 -37.68 38.02
CA THR A 334 12.70 -37.22 36.65
C THR A 334 11.56 -37.55 35.68
N LEU A 335 10.98 -38.75 35.77
CA LEU A 335 9.78 -39.11 35.02
C LEU A 335 8.61 -38.17 35.36
N ARG A 336 8.43 -37.81 36.62
CA ARG A 336 7.37 -36.88 37.05
C ARG A 336 7.50 -35.53 36.37
N ASP A 337 8.70 -35.01 36.21
CA ASP A 337 8.91 -33.76 35.48
C ASP A 337 8.63 -33.90 33.97
N LEU A 338 9.01 -35.01 33.35
CA LEU A 338 8.62 -35.30 31.96
C LEU A 338 7.10 -35.39 31.77
N VAL A 339 6.38 -36.01 32.71
CA VAL A 339 4.90 -36.07 32.68
C VAL A 339 4.27 -34.68 32.81
N LYS A 340 4.87 -33.75 33.56
CA LYS A 340 4.39 -32.36 33.64
C LYS A 340 4.51 -31.65 32.29
N VAL A 341 5.64 -31.85 31.59
CA VAL A 341 5.86 -31.30 30.24
C VAL A 341 4.83 -31.87 29.27
N GLU A 342 4.65 -33.18 29.24
CA GLU A 342 3.68 -33.79 28.32
C GLU A 342 2.23 -33.40 28.65
N ARG A 343 1.90 -33.22 29.94
CA ARG A 343 0.59 -32.70 30.37
C ARG A 343 0.30 -31.32 29.79
N TYR A 344 1.31 -30.48 29.63
CA TYR A 344 1.15 -29.17 29.00
C TYR A 344 0.85 -29.31 27.50
N GLU A 345 1.60 -30.14 26.77
CA GLU A 345 1.36 -30.38 25.34
C GLU A 345 -0.01 -31.02 25.08
N VAL A 346 -0.44 -31.96 25.93
CA VAL A 346 -1.80 -32.53 25.87
C VAL A 346 -2.86 -31.47 26.14
N ARG A 347 -2.67 -30.57 27.12
CA ARG A 347 -3.62 -29.46 27.36
C ARG A 347 -3.73 -28.54 26.16
N LYS A 348 -2.60 -28.18 25.54
CA LYS A 348 -2.56 -27.37 24.32
C LYS A 348 -3.30 -28.05 23.17
N MET A 349 -3.03 -29.34 22.92
CA MET A 349 -3.73 -30.16 21.93
C MET A 349 -5.24 -30.16 22.15
N LEU A 350 -5.68 -30.34 23.40
CA LEU A 350 -7.11 -30.34 23.75
C LEU A 350 -7.77 -28.97 23.57
N GLY A 351 -7.02 -27.88 23.79
CA GLY A 351 -7.47 -26.53 23.46
C GLY A 351 -7.69 -26.35 21.96
N GLU A 352 -6.77 -26.84 21.12
CA GLU A 352 -6.92 -26.83 19.66
C GLU A 352 -8.09 -27.71 19.19
N ALA A 353 -8.25 -28.90 19.78
CA ALA A 353 -9.36 -29.80 19.49
C ALA A 353 -10.71 -29.18 19.88
N LYS A 354 -10.80 -28.52 21.04
CA LYS A 354 -12.03 -27.84 21.47
C LYS A 354 -12.43 -26.74 20.48
N LYS A 355 -11.48 -25.89 20.08
CA LYS A 355 -11.73 -24.86 19.06
C LYS A 355 -12.19 -25.46 17.74
N PHE A 356 -11.60 -26.58 17.32
CA PHE A 356 -12.01 -27.29 16.11
C PHE A 356 -13.46 -27.78 16.20
N LEU A 357 -13.85 -28.39 17.32
CA LEU A 357 -15.20 -28.92 17.53
C LEU A 357 -16.26 -27.82 17.65
N GLU A 358 -15.91 -26.66 18.21
CA GLU A 358 -16.78 -25.48 18.25
C GLU A 358 -17.06 -24.93 16.84
N LEU A 359 -16.03 -24.92 15.98
CA LEU A 359 -16.16 -24.45 14.59
C LEU A 359 -16.86 -25.49 13.70
N PHE A 360 -16.67 -26.77 13.97
CA PHE A 360 -17.14 -27.88 13.13
C PHE A 360 -17.81 -28.96 13.99
N PRO A 361 -19.05 -28.77 14.48
CA PRO A 361 -19.67 -29.70 15.44
C PRO A 361 -20.24 -30.99 14.81
N SER A 362 -20.45 -31.04 13.49
CA SER A 362 -21.09 -32.20 12.82
C SER A 362 -20.31 -32.68 11.60
N ASP A 363 -19.00 -32.41 11.56
CA ASP A 363 -18.11 -32.84 10.48
C ASP A 363 -17.62 -34.28 10.74
N PHE A 364 -17.24 -34.99 9.68
CA PHE A 364 -16.67 -36.33 9.79
C PHE A 364 -15.38 -36.31 10.65
N HIS A 365 -14.57 -35.26 10.52
CA HIS A 365 -13.34 -35.11 11.31
C HIS A 365 -13.61 -34.91 12.80
N SER A 366 -14.78 -34.40 13.19
CA SER A 366 -15.12 -34.12 14.58
C SER A 366 -15.14 -35.39 15.41
N VAL A 367 -15.70 -36.47 14.84
CA VAL A 367 -15.71 -37.81 15.45
C VAL A 367 -14.29 -38.32 15.69
N GLU A 368 -13.40 -38.11 14.72
CA GLU A 368 -12.01 -38.51 14.86
C GLU A 368 -11.26 -37.65 15.88
N VAL A 369 -11.44 -36.33 15.85
CA VAL A 369 -10.83 -35.39 16.79
C VAL A 369 -11.25 -35.71 18.23
N GLU A 370 -12.52 -35.99 18.48
CA GLU A 370 -13.01 -36.44 19.79
C GLU A 370 -12.35 -37.75 20.23
N LYS A 371 -12.29 -38.74 19.33
CA LYS A 371 -11.64 -40.04 19.60
C LYS A 371 -10.18 -39.88 19.99
N TYR A 372 -9.40 -39.11 19.24
CA TYR A 372 -7.97 -38.91 19.52
C TYR A 372 -7.73 -38.03 20.74
N SER A 373 -8.61 -37.05 20.99
CA SER A 373 -8.60 -36.24 22.23
C SER A 373 -8.82 -37.11 23.46
N LEU A 374 -9.80 -38.02 23.41
CA LEU A 374 -10.06 -38.97 24.49
C LEU A 374 -8.91 -39.96 24.68
N LEU A 375 -8.32 -40.44 23.58
CA LEU A 375 -7.17 -41.34 23.62
C LEU A 375 -5.97 -40.70 24.32
N ALA A 376 -5.60 -39.46 23.95
CA ALA A 376 -4.51 -38.73 24.58
C ALA A 376 -4.76 -38.48 26.08
N LYS A 377 -5.99 -38.08 26.45
CA LYS A 377 -6.39 -37.93 27.87
C LYS A 377 -6.21 -39.22 28.65
N THR A 378 -6.69 -40.33 28.11
CA THR A 378 -6.66 -41.64 28.77
C THR A 378 -5.23 -42.13 28.95
N LYS A 379 -4.38 -42.00 27.92
CA LYS A 379 -2.97 -42.40 27.99
C LYS A 379 -2.18 -41.59 29.01
N LEU A 380 -2.39 -40.28 29.08
CA LEU A 380 -1.75 -39.42 30.09
C LEU A 380 -2.21 -39.79 31.51
N GLN A 381 -3.51 -40.07 31.70
CA GLN A 381 -4.05 -40.55 32.98
C GLN A 381 -3.44 -41.89 33.40
N ASN A 382 -3.27 -42.82 32.47
CA ASN A 382 -2.66 -44.12 32.75
C ASN A 382 -1.21 -43.99 33.22
N ILE A 383 -0.41 -43.12 32.60
CA ILE A 383 0.95 -42.84 33.09
C ILE A 383 0.93 -42.21 34.46
N TRP A 384 0.11 -41.17 34.66
CA TRP A 384 0.07 -40.46 35.93
C TRP A 384 -0.24 -41.41 37.10
N THR A 385 -1.22 -42.29 36.90
CA THR A 385 -1.61 -43.30 37.90
C THR A 385 -0.52 -44.34 38.13
N MET A 386 0.10 -44.85 37.07
CA MET A 386 1.19 -45.83 37.19
C MET A 386 2.45 -45.25 37.84
N LEU A 387 2.83 -44.03 37.49
CA LEU A 387 3.96 -43.32 38.10
C LEU A 387 3.71 -43.02 39.58
N THR A 388 2.50 -42.57 39.92
CA THR A 388 2.13 -42.33 41.33
C THR A 388 2.21 -43.62 42.14
N LYS A 389 1.79 -44.75 41.56
CA LYS A 389 1.88 -46.08 42.20
C LYS A 389 3.33 -46.54 42.36
N SER A 390 4.16 -46.41 41.33
CA SER A 390 5.58 -46.82 41.42
C SER A 390 6.34 -45.98 42.44
N GLU A 391 6.15 -44.67 42.42
CA GLU A 391 6.78 -43.73 43.35
C GLU A 391 6.34 -43.98 44.81
N GLN A 392 5.04 -44.22 45.05
CA GLN A 392 4.55 -44.56 46.38
C GLN A 392 5.13 -45.88 46.88
N THR A 393 5.27 -46.88 46.00
CA THR A 393 5.86 -48.18 46.34
C THR A 393 7.33 -48.01 46.75
N VAL A 394 8.12 -47.26 45.97
CA VAL A 394 9.52 -46.97 46.29
C VAL A 394 9.65 -46.23 47.63
N ARG A 395 8.82 -45.20 47.88
CA ARG A 395 8.84 -44.46 49.15
C ARG A 395 8.44 -45.30 50.35
N ASN A 396 7.44 -46.16 50.22
CA ASN A 396 7.02 -47.07 51.29
C ASN A 396 8.16 -48.03 51.66
N GLU A 397 8.83 -48.60 50.67
CA GLU A 397 9.98 -49.48 50.88
C GLU A 397 11.16 -48.74 51.52
N LEU A 398 11.44 -47.50 51.11
CA LEU A 398 12.51 -46.70 51.72
C LEU A 398 12.18 -46.32 53.18
N ASN A 399 10.92 -45.96 53.47
CA ASN A 399 10.45 -45.67 54.81
C ASN A 399 10.45 -46.91 55.72
N GLY A 400 10.18 -48.11 55.17
CA GLY A 400 10.28 -49.37 55.91
C GLY A 400 11.72 -49.73 56.32
N LEU A 401 12.74 -49.18 55.66
CA LEU A 401 14.14 -49.34 56.03
C LEU A 401 14.63 -48.33 57.08
N LEU A 402 13.80 -47.33 57.43
CA LEU A 402 14.12 -46.25 58.37
C LEU A 402 13.73 -46.58 59.83
N ASP A 403 13.31 -47.79 60.13
CA ASP A 403 12.96 -48.20 61.49
C ASP A 403 14.22 -48.37 62.35
N GLY A 404 14.61 -47.28 63.03
CA GLY A 404 15.56 -47.33 64.14
C GLY A 404 16.30 -46.03 64.45
N GLN A 405 16.82 -45.30 63.45
CA GLN A 405 17.60 -44.08 63.69
C GLN A 405 17.53 -43.13 62.48
N ILE A 406 17.09 -41.88 62.73
CA ILE A 406 17.12 -40.64 61.92
C ILE A 406 15.73 -40.03 61.65
N SER A 407 15.62 -38.75 62.01
CA SER A 407 14.45 -37.85 62.07
C SER A 407 13.84 -37.41 60.71
N THR A 408 14.03 -38.13 59.61
CA THR A 408 13.58 -37.68 58.28
C THR A 408 12.66 -38.71 57.63
N ILE A 409 11.38 -38.67 57.99
CA ILE A 409 10.32 -39.42 57.29
C ILE A 409 10.22 -38.84 55.89
N ILE A 410 10.31 -39.68 54.85
CA ILE A 410 10.03 -39.23 53.49
C ILE A 410 8.53 -39.09 53.37
N GLU A 411 8.08 -37.84 53.17
CA GLU A 411 6.66 -37.51 53.05
C GLU A 411 5.97 -38.38 51.98
N PRO A 412 4.72 -38.82 52.23
CA PRO A 412 3.93 -39.54 51.24
C PRO A 412 3.71 -38.67 50.00
N VAL A 413 3.50 -39.30 48.83
CA VAL A 413 3.21 -38.56 47.59
C VAL A 413 2.03 -37.62 47.85
N LYS A 414 2.23 -36.31 47.73
CA LYS A 414 1.11 -35.34 47.75
C LYS A 414 0.13 -35.75 46.66
N THR A 415 -1.13 -35.96 47.02
CA THR A 415 -2.19 -36.41 46.11
C THR A 415 -2.59 -35.27 45.16
N GLU A 416 -1.68 -34.85 44.29
CA GLU A 416 -2.02 -33.95 43.19
C GLU A 416 -2.92 -34.71 42.23
N GLN A 417 -4.16 -34.24 42.09
CA GLN A 417 -5.05 -34.74 41.04
C GLN A 417 -4.51 -34.25 39.69
N LEU A 418 -4.46 -35.13 38.68
CA LEU A 418 -4.19 -34.76 37.30
C LEU A 418 -5.34 -33.88 36.78
N CYS A 419 -5.24 -32.58 37.01
CA CYS A 419 -6.28 -31.63 36.60
C CYS A 419 -5.99 -31.11 35.19
N LEU A 420 -6.81 -31.50 34.23
CA LEU A 420 -6.75 -30.94 32.87
C LEU A 420 -7.59 -29.65 32.72
N ASP A 421 -8.40 -29.31 33.74
CA ASP A 421 -9.46 -28.29 33.66
C ASP A 421 -9.14 -26.96 34.35
N ARG A 422 -8.00 -26.83 35.06
CA ARG A 422 -7.61 -25.57 35.72
C ARG A 422 -6.75 -24.70 34.80
N TYR A 423 -7.31 -23.56 34.41
CA TYR A 423 -6.62 -22.45 33.70
C TYR A 423 -5.72 -21.61 34.63
N SER A 424 -5.19 -22.18 35.71
CA SER A 424 -4.53 -21.42 36.77
C SER A 424 -3.15 -21.99 37.07
N ASP A 425 -2.16 -21.51 36.31
CA ASP A 425 -0.85 -21.03 36.78
C ASP A 425 0.17 -20.97 35.62
N SER A 426 -0.13 -20.15 34.60
CA SER A 426 0.79 -19.82 33.50
C SER A 426 2.18 -19.39 34.02
N ALA A 427 2.22 -18.70 35.16
CA ALA A 427 3.45 -18.12 35.72
C ALA A 427 4.39 -19.14 36.40
N ILE A 428 3.90 -20.33 36.77
CA ILE A 428 4.71 -21.42 37.33
C ILE A 428 5.17 -22.36 36.21
N GLU A 429 4.32 -22.55 35.19
CA GLU A 429 4.59 -23.38 34.02
C GLU A 429 5.68 -22.76 33.12
N ASP A 430 5.74 -21.44 32.97
CA ASP A 430 6.82 -20.71 32.23
C ASP A 430 8.21 -20.87 32.86
N LYS A 431 8.28 -21.10 34.18
CA LYS A 431 9.56 -21.27 34.91
C LYS A 431 10.10 -22.70 34.85
N LEU A 432 9.23 -23.69 34.64
CA LEU A 432 9.61 -25.12 34.59
C LEU A 432 10.12 -25.53 33.21
N MET A 433 9.70 -24.85 32.14
CA MET A 433 10.11 -25.14 30.76
C MET A 433 11.48 -24.56 30.37
N GLY A 434 12.27 -24.05 31.31
CA GLY A 434 13.61 -23.53 31.01
C GLY A 434 13.61 -22.44 29.92
N ASN A 435 12.49 -21.74 29.72
CA ASN A 435 12.33 -20.82 28.59
C ASN A 435 12.94 -19.43 28.85
N GLY A 436 13.87 -19.35 29.82
CA GLY A 436 14.76 -18.21 30.01
C GLY A 436 15.79 -18.02 28.89
N GLY A 437 15.75 -18.82 27.82
CA GLY A 437 16.64 -18.68 26.68
C GLY A 437 16.11 -19.42 25.45
N GLY A 438 15.10 -18.87 24.79
CA GLY A 438 14.58 -19.46 23.55
C GLY A 438 13.43 -18.73 22.85
N GLY A 439 12.72 -17.83 23.53
CA GLY A 439 11.61 -17.04 22.96
C GLY A 439 12.02 -15.71 22.31
N GLY A 440 13.30 -15.51 21.98
CA GLY A 440 13.81 -14.20 21.58
C GLY A 440 13.28 -13.66 20.25
N LYS A 441 12.71 -14.49 19.36
CA LYS A 441 12.23 -14.00 18.06
C LYS A 441 10.74 -13.72 18.02
N ASP A 442 9.87 -14.61 18.50
CA ASP A 442 8.42 -14.42 18.37
C ASP A 442 7.85 -13.40 19.37
N ASP A 443 8.35 -13.31 20.60
CA ASP A 443 7.92 -12.26 21.54
C ASP A 443 8.52 -10.90 21.17
N GLU A 444 9.74 -10.87 20.63
CA GLU A 444 10.32 -9.63 20.08
C GLU A 444 9.58 -9.20 18.80
N LEU A 445 9.15 -10.14 17.96
CA LEU A 445 8.36 -9.86 16.76
C LEU A 445 6.94 -9.39 17.12
N LYS A 446 6.27 -10.05 18.07
CA LYS A 446 4.97 -9.60 18.59
C LYS A 446 5.08 -8.22 19.22
N LYS A 447 6.12 -7.96 20.00
CA LYS A 447 6.37 -6.64 20.57
C LYS A 447 6.65 -5.59 19.49
N LYS A 448 7.42 -5.95 18.46
CA LYS A 448 7.69 -5.11 17.26
C LYS A 448 6.45 -4.80 16.43
N ILE A 449 5.38 -5.60 16.49
CA ILE A 449 4.15 -5.35 15.72
C ILE A 449 3.09 -4.67 16.59
N VAL A 450 2.98 -5.04 17.87
CA VAL A 450 1.99 -4.48 18.81
C VAL A 450 2.34 -3.05 19.27
N GLU A 451 3.63 -2.74 19.50
CA GLU A 451 4.05 -1.39 19.91
C GLU A 451 3.72 -0.33 18.84
N PRO A 452 4.07 -0.52 17.54
CA PRO A 452 3.67 0.40 16.47
C PRO A 452 2.16 0.52 16.32
N MET A 453 1.38 -0.54 16.55
CA MET A 453 -0.09 -0.45 16.48
C MET A 453 -0.66 0.45 17.59
N LYS A 454 -0.14 0.32 18.81
CA LYS A 454 -0.52 1.23 19.91
C LYS A 454 -0.08 2.66 19.64
N GLU A 455 1.08 2.86 19.06
CA GLU A 455 1.58 4.17 18.63
C GLU A 455 0.71 4.76 17.51
N LEU A 456 0.24 3.94 16.56
CA LEU A 456 -0.66 4.36 15.49
C LEU A 456 -2.01 4.81 16.05
N LEU A 457 -2.63 4.03 16.94
CA LEU A 457 -3.89 4.40 17.59
C LEU A 457 -3.75 5.68 18.42
N LYS A 458 -2.63 5.81 19.14
CA LYS A 458 -2.36 7.01 19.93
C LYS A 458 -2.13 8.24 19.05
N SER A 459 -1.30 8.13 18.01
CA SER A 459 -1.01 9.25 17.11
C SER A 459 -2.26 9.69 16.34
N GLU A 460 -3.13 8.74 15.97
CA GLU A 460 -4.43 9.06 15.38
C GLU A 460 -5.36 9.79 16.36
N ALA A 461 -5.44 9.33 17.61
CA ALA A 461 -6.24 9.99 18.65
C ALA A 461 -5.73 11.42 18.94
N ASP A 462 -4.41 11.60 19.04
CA ASP A 462 -3.77 12.92 19.22
C ASP A 462 -4.04 13.82 18.00
N TYR A 463 -3.97 13.28 16.78
CA TYR A 463 -4.27 14.01 15.54
C TYR A 463 -5.73 14.50 15.48
N ILE A 464 -6.67 13.65 15.86
CA ILE A 464 -8.10 14.00 15.94
C ILE A 464 -8.34 15.10 16.98
N GLU A 465 -7.68 15.02 18.15
CA GLU A 465 -7.80 16.03 19.20
C GLU A 465 -7.24 17.39 18.76
N ASP A 466 -6.12 17.40 18.05
CA ASP A 466 -5.54 18.64 17.51
C ASP A 466 -6.43 19.26 16.42
N MET A 467 -6.99 18.46 15.51
CA MET A 467 -7.98 18.94 14.54
C MET A 467 -9.22 19.52 15.23
N ARG A 468 -9.71 18.84 16.27
CA ARG A 468 -10.85 19.34 17.07
C ARG A 468 -10.53 20.70 17.67
N ARG A 469 -9.36 20.88 18.28
CA ARG A 469 -8.93 22.18 18.84
C ARG A 469 -8.87 23.25 17.77
N CYS A 470 -8.34 22.94 16.59
CA CYS A 470 -8.32 23.89 15.48
C CYS A 470 -9.73 24.34 15.08
N ILE A 471 -10.69 23.42 15.06
CA ILE A 471 -12.09 23.72 14.74
C ILE A 471 -12.74 24.54 15.87
N ASP A 472 -12.66 24.06 17.10
CA ASP A 472 -13.37 24.63 18.25
C ASP A 472 -12.81 25.99 18.69
N ILE A 473 -11.52 26.25 18.45
CA ILE A 473 -10.86 27.48 18.85
C ILE A 473 -10.76 28.43 17.66
N TYR A 474 -9.99 28.05 16.63
CA TYR A 474 -9.62 28.98 15.55
C TYR A 474 -10.71 29.14 14.50
N LEU A 475 -11.28 28.05 14.00
CA LEU A 475 -12.36 28.15 13.01
C LEU A 475 -13.62 28.77 13.62
N PHE A 476 -13.96 28.40 14.86
CA PHE A 476 -15.06 29.01 15.59
C PHE A 476 -14.84 30.51 15.82
N ALA A 477 -13.65 30.92 16.27
CA ALA A 477 -13.31 32.35 16.42
C ALA A 477 -13.42 33.09 15.09
N TYR A 478 -12.99 32.47 13.98
CA TYR A 478 -13.11 33.04 12.64
C TYR A 478 -14.56 33.23 12.20
N LYS A 479 -15.38 32.19 12.32
CA LYS A 479 -16.82 32.24 11.99
C LYS A 479 -17.57 33.26 12.86
N THR A 480 -17.15 33.42 14.12
CA THR A 480 -17.78 34.35 15.09
C THR A 480 -17.33 35.79 14.90
N ALA A 481 -16.11 36.04 14.41
CA ALA A 481 -15.56 37.38 14.24
C ALA A 481 -16.38 38.23 13.26
N GLY A 482 -17.02 37.62 12.25
CA GLY A 482 -17.93 38.30 11.31
C GLY A 482 -17.33 39.61 10.75
N SER A 483 -17.91 40.75 11.11
CA SER A 483 -17.46 42.08 10.67
C SER A 483 -16.16 42.57 11.33
N MET A 484 -15.72 41.94 12.42
CA MET A 484 -14.44 42.21 13.10
C MET A 484 -13.27 41.43 12.46
N CYS A 485 -13.54 40.53 11.52
CA CYS A 485 -12.51 39.80 10.79
C CYS A 485 -11.68 40.76 9.90
N PRO A 486 -10.34 40.75 9.97
CA PRO A 486 -9.48 41.61 9.16
C PRO A 486 -9.75 41.46 7.67
N LEU A 487 -9.73 42.58 6.94
CA LEU A 487 -10.06 42.61 5.50
C LEU A 487 -9.18 41.67 4.66
N ALA A 488 -7.93 41.43 5.06
CA ALA A 488 -6.99 40.58 4.33
C ALA A 488 -7.38 39.08 4.30
N ILE A 489 -8.10 38.62 5.33
CA ILE A 489 -8.50 37.22 5.53
C ILE A 489 -10.02 37.00 5.52
N ARG A 490 -10.81 38.07 5.42
CA ARG A 490 -12.27 37.99 5.37
C ARG A 490 -12.74 37.23 4.13
N GLY A 491 -13.62 36.25 4.32
CA GLY A 491 -14.19 35.44 3.24
C GLY A 491 -13.24 34.38 2.70
N LYS A 492 -12.06 34.21 3.30
CA LYS A 492 -11.03 33.23 2.92
C LYS A 492 -11.01 32.01 3.84
N GLU A 493 -12.17 31.55 4.29
CA GLU A 493 -12.29 30.44 5.25
C GLU A 493 -11.66 29.16 4.69
N ARG A 494 -11.99 28.81 3.43
CA ARG A 494 -11.53 27.58 2.78
C ARG A 494 -10.04 27.63 2.42
N GLU A 495 -9.49 28.82 2.25
CA GLU A 495 -8.08 29.08 1.98
C GLU A 495 -7.24 29.20 3.26
N ILE A 496 -7.83 29.14 4.46
CA ILE A 496 -7.11 29.16 5.75
C ILE A 496 -7.27 27.81 6.47
N PHE A 497 -8.47 27.24 6.41
CA PHE A 497 -8.82 26.02 7.15
C PHE A 497 -9.02 24.80 6.22
N GLY A 498 -9.04 24.98 4.90
CA GLY A 498 -9.24 23.89 3.95
C GLY A 498 -10.56 23.14 4.20
N ASN A 499 -10.49 21.81 4.13
CA ASN A 499 -11.57 20.90 4.49
C ASN A 499 -11.34 20.24 5.87
N ILE A 500 -10.78 20.97 6.85
CA ILE A 500 -10.45 20.43 8.18
C ILE A 500 -11.64 19.80 8.92
N GLU A 501 -12.85 20.33 8.74
CA GLU A 501 -14.08 19.75 9.33
C GLU A 501 -14.40 18.37 8.74
N GLU A 502 -14.15 18.17 7.44
CA GLU A 502 -14.37 16.89 6.75
C GLU A 502 -13.31 15.86 7.14
N LEU A 503 -12.03 16.29 7.23
CA LEU A 503 -10.94 15.47 7.74
C LEU A 503 -11.22 15.02 9.18
N TYR A 504 -11.58 15.94 10.07
CA TYR A 504 -11.92 15.63 11.46
C TYR A 504 -13.07 14.63 11.55
N GLN A 505 -14.15 14.82 10.79
CA GLN A 505 -15.30 13.91 10.82
C GLN A 505 -14.93 12.51 10.34
N PHE A 506 -14.17 12.40 9.26
CA PHE A 506 -13.73 11.11 8.74
C PHE A 506 -12.82 10.38 9.74
N HIS A 507 -11.78 11.05 10.22
CA HIS A 507 -10.82 10.47 11.13
C HIS A 507 -11.46 10.06 12.47
N SER A 508 -12.29 10.94 13.06
CA SER A 508 -12.95 10.68 14.35
C SER A 508 -14.05 9.63 14.33
N LYS A 509 -14.88 9.58 13.28
CA LYS A 509 -16.08 8.73 13.25
C LYS A 509 -15.90 7.42 12.50
N ILE A 510 -14.95 7.36 11.58
CA ILE A 510 -14.76 6.20 10.69
C ILE A 510 -13.37 5.62 10.93
N PHE A 511 -12.32 6.39 10.63
CA PHE A 511 -10.99 5.84 10.53
C PHE A 511 -10.44 5.29 11.85
N LEU A 512 -10.58 6.03 12.95
CA LEU A 512 -10.14 5.56 14.27
C LEU A 512 -10.89 4.30 14.72
N SER A 513 -12.21 4.24 14.47
CA SER A 513 -13.03 3.05 14.81
C SER A 513 -12.59 1.83 14.01
N GLU A 514 -12.27 2.01 12.74
CA GLU A 514 -11.78 0.93 11.87
C GLU A 514 -10.39 0.48 12.31
N LEU A 515 -9.49 1.40 12.68
CA LEU A 515 -8.17 1.04 13.23
C LEU A 515 -8.28 0.23 14.53
N TYR A 516 -9.23 0.54 15.42
CA TYR A 516 -9.46 -0.24 16.63
C TYR A 516 -9.86 -1.70 16.35
N SER A 517 -10.53 -1.97 15.23
CA SER A 517 -10.90 -3.35 14.86
C SER A 517 -9.69 -4.25 14.61
N TYR A 518 -8.51 -3.66 14.34
CA TYR A 518 -7.24 -4.35 14.11
C TYR A 518 -6.31 -4.34 15.33
N GLU A 519 -6.73 -3.83 16.49
CA GLU A 519 -5.88 -3.76 17.70
C GLU A 519 -5.33 -5.13 18.11
N GLN A 520 -6.12 -6.19 17.92
CA GLN A 520 -5.74 -7.56 18.29
C GLN A 520 -5.05 -8.34 17.15
N ASN A 521 -5.08 -7.82 15.91
CA ASN A 521 -4.45 -8.42 14.72
C ASN A 521 -3.74 -7.33 13.88
N PRO A 522 -2.66 -6.73 14.41
CA PRO A 522 -1.98 -5.60 13.78
C PRO A 522 -1.32 -5.92 12.43
N GLU A 523 -1.04 -7.19 12.13
CA GLU A 523 -0.57 -7.65 10.82
C GLU A 523 -1.56 -7.33 9.67
N ASP A 524 -2.84 -7.23 9.98
CA ASP A 524 -3.92 -6.98 9.01
C ASP A 524 -4.30 -5.50 8.90
N VAL A 525 -3.67 -4.60 9.67
CA VAL A 525 -4.01 -3.17 9.66
C VAL A 525 -3.86 -2.53 8.27
N GLY A 526 -3.04 -3.11 7.39
CA GLY A 526 -2.91 -2.69 5.99
C GLY A 526 -4.23 -2.74 5.21
N TYR A 527 -5.15 -3.65 5.55
CA TYR A 527 -6.48 -3.70 4.93
C TYR A 527 -7.32 -2.47 5.25
N CYS A 528 -7.19 -1.89 6.45
CA CYS A 528 -7.84 -0.63 6.82
C CYS A 528 -7.43 0.50 5.86
N PHE A 529 -6.13 0.64 5.62
CA PHE A 529 -5.62 1.67 4.70
C PHE A 529 -6.03 1.43 3.25
N ILE A 530 -6.09 0.18 2.79
CA ILE A 530 -6.53 -0.16 1.44
C ILE A 530 -8.02 0.15 1.26
N ALA A 531 -8.86 -0.24 2.23
CA ALA A 531 -10.30 -0.02 2.19
C ALA A 531 -10.65 1.47 2.10
N TRP A 532 -9.89 2.31 2.81
CA TRP A 532 -10.12 3.74 2.90
C TRP A 532 -9.18 4.59 2.03
N MET A 533 -8.33 3.97 1.21
CA MET A 533 -7.29 4.66 0.42
C MET A 533 -7.86 5.74 -0.49
N GLU A 534 -8.91 5.42 -1.25
CA GLU A 534 -9.53 6.38 -2.17
C GLU A 534 -10.16 7.55 -1.41
N LYS A 535 -10.75 7.30 -0.22
CA LYS A 535 -11.36 8.36 0.59
C LYS A 535 -10.31 9.26 1.24
N LEU A 536 -9.24 8.68 1.79
CA LEU A 536 -8.09 9.43 2.29
C LEU A 536 -7.48 10.28 1.16
N LYS A 537 -7.28 9.70 -0.02
CA LYS A 537 -6.72 10.42 -1.17
C LYS A 537 -7.61 11.58 -1.62
N GLU A 538 -8.93 11.39 -1.66
CA GLU A 538 -9.90 12.45 -1.97
C GLU A 538 -9.78 13.61 -0.95
N LEU A 539 -9.83 13.30 0.34
CA LEU A 539 -9.79 14.30 1.42
C LEU A 539 -8.48 15.09 1.45
N TYR A 540 -7.33 14.40 1.34
CA TYR A 540 -6.02 15.05 1.37
C TYR A 540 -5.66 15.75 0.06
N ALA A 541 -6.21 15.32 -1.08
CA ALA A 541 -6.07 16.07 -2.33
C ALA A 541 -6.76 17.44 -2.23
N ASP A 542 -7.97 17.50 -1.66
CA ASP A 542 -8.68 18.77 -1.43
C ASP A 542 -7.94 19.64 -0.41
N TYR A 543 -7.44 19.05 0.68
CA TYR A 543 -6.64 19.78 1.67
C TYR A 543 -5.34 20.36 1.10
N CYS A 544 -4.64 19.60 0.24
CA CYS A 544 -3.30 19.98 -0.27
C CYS A 544 -3.34 20.96 -1.45
N LEU A 545 -4.46 21.09 -2.16
CA LEU A 545 -4.59 21.96 -3.34
C LEU A 545 -4.27 23.44 -3.03
N ASN A 546 -4.38 23.88 -1.77
CA ASN A 546 -4.21 25.28 -1.37
C ASN A 546 -2.99 25.53 -0.45
N LYS A 547 -2.03 24.60 -0.34
CA LYS A 547 -1.02 24.63 0.74
C LYS A 547 -0.07 25.84 0.70
N GLU A 548 0.29 26.34 -0.48
CA GLU A 548 1.17 27.51 -0.63
C GLU A 548 0.45 28.83 -0.29
N GLU A 549 -0.82 28.97 -0.68
CA GLU A 549 -1.64 30.15 -0.39
C GLU A 549 -2.11 30.20 1.08
N ASN A 550 -2.45 29.05 1.68
CA ASN A 550 -2.76 28.91 3.11
C ASN A 550 -1.64 29.46 4.00
N ASN A 551 -0.41 29.02 3.74
CA ASN A 551 0.75 29.38 4.56
C ASN A 551 1.04 30.89 4.50
N TYR A 552 0.84 31.51 3.33
CA TYR A 552 1.02 32.96 3.17
C TYR A 552 -0.02 33.75 3.98
N LEU A 553 -1.30 33.37 3.93
CA LEU A 553 -2.38 34.08 4.61
C LEU A 553 -2.26 34.03 6.14
N ILE A 554 -1.83 32.89 6.70
CA ILE A 554 -1.64 32.72 8.15
C ILE A 554 -0.43 33.51 8.65
N CYS A 555 0.56 33.78 7.79
CA CYS A 555 1.74 34.58 8.13
C CYS A 555 1.51 36.11 8.07
N LEU A 556 0.32 36.56 7.66
CA LEU A 556 0.00 37.99 7.67
C LEU A 556 -0.09 38.50 9.13
N PRO A 557 0.48 39.68 9.45
CA PRO A 557 0.40 40.27 10.78
C PRO A 557 -1.05 40.39 11.30
N GLU A 558 -1.99 40.66 10.39
CA GLU A 558 -3.42 40.77 10.69
C GLU A 558 -4.07 39.42 11.03
N ALA A 559 -3.62 38.33 10.40
CA ALA A 559 -4.06 36.98 10.73
C ALA A 559 -3.45 36.52 12.06
N PHE A 560 -2.17 36.82 12.28
CA PHE A 560 -1.48 36.53 13.54
C PHE A 560 -2.16 37.22 14.72
N SER A 561 -2.51 38.51 14.59
CA SER A 561 -3.23 39.27 15.62
C SER A 561 -4.63 38.74 15.95
N MET A 562 -5.25 37.97 15.05
CA MET A 562 -6.58 37.41 15.25
C MET A 562 -6.56 36.04 15.93
N PHE A 563 -5.50 35.25 15.67
CA PHE A 563 -5.38 33.87 16.16
C PHE A 563 -4.37 33.69 17.32
N SER A 564 -3.71 34.77 17.75
CA SER A 564 -2.94 34.83 19.00
C SER A 564 -3.81 35.28 20.16
#